data_AF-A0AAW5EV85-F1
#
_entry.id   AF-A0AAW5EV85-F1
#
_cell.length_a   1.000
_cell.length_b   1.000
_cell.length_c   1.000
_cell.angle_alpha   90.00
_cell.angle_beta   90.00
_cell.angle_gamma   90.00
#
_symmetry.space_group_name_H-M   'P 1'
#
loop_
_entity.id
_entity.type
_entity.pdbx_description
1 polymer ?
#
loop_
_entity_poly.entity_id
_entity_poly.type
_entity_poly.pdbx_seq_one_letter_code
_entity_poly.pdbx_strand_id
1 'polypeptide(L)'
;MARTASPAGMEALLDQAASLCQARSVRLTDIRRLALGLVLASDRPLGAYELLEQIRISRGRPVAPPTVYRALDFLLEQGLIHKIERLSAFV
;
A
#
# COMPACT_ATOMS: atom_id res chain seq x y z
N MET A 1 -14.95 -7.89 -13.10
CA MET A 1 -13.96 -7.23 -13.96
C MET A 1 -12.70 -7.07 -13.14
N ALA A 2 -11.81 -8.06 -13.16
CA ALA A 2 -10.57 -8.04 -12.41
C ALA A 2 -9.55 -7.16 -13.15
N ARG A 3 -9.11 -6.07 -12.51
CA ARG A 3 -7.90 -5.37 -12.96
C ARG A 3 -6.71 -6.11 -12.35
N THR A 4 -6.46 -7.34 -12.79
CA THR A 4 -5.15 -7.94 -12.55
C THR A 4 -4.15 -7.15 -13.37
N ALA A 5 -3.50 -6.17 -12.74
CA ALA A 5 -2.35 -5.51 -13.32
C ALA A 5 -1.31 -6.60 -13.64
N SER A 6 -0.82 -6.64 -14.87
CA SER A 6 0.33 -7.47 -15.22
C SER A 6 1.47 -7.17 -14.23
N PRO A 7 2.30 -8.16 -13.82
CA PRO A 7 3.42 -7.93 -12.91
C PRO A 7 4.30 -6.74 -13.32
N ALA A 8 4.51 -6.57 -14.64
CA ALA A 8 5.25 -5.45 -15.20
C ALA A 8 4.53 -4.09 -15.01
N GLY A 9 3.19 -4.08 -15.08
CA GLY A 9 2.39 -2.88 -14.85
C GLY A 9 2.36 -2.46 -13.37
N MET A 10 2.39 -3.44 -12.46
CA MET A 10 2.45 -3.17 -11.02
C MET A 10 3.78 -2.52 -10.63
N GLU A 11 4.91 -3.07 -11.07
CA GLU A 11 6.23 -2.48 -10.81
C GLU A 11 6.32 -1.05 -11.35
N ALA A 12 5.82 -0.79 -12.56
CA ALA A 12 5.79 0.55 -13.13
C ALA A 12 4.97 1.56 -12.30
N LEU A 13 3.82 1.15 -11.75
CA LEU A 13 3.01 1.99 -10.86
C LEU A 13 3.74 2.29 -9.55
N LEU A 14 4.41 1.29 -8.96
CA LEU A 14 5.18 1.46 -7.74
C LEU A 14 6.41 2.36 -7.96
N ASP A 15 7.04 2.28 -9.12
CA ASP A 15 8.15 3.16 -9.51
C ASP A 15 7.69 4.59 -9.73
N GLN A 16 6.54 4.79 -10.39
CA GLN A 16 5.92 6.10 -10.51
C GLN A 16 5.60 6.70 -9.13
N ALA A 17 5.05 5.91 -8.20
CA ALA A 17 4.82 6.35 -6.82
C ALA A 17 6.14 6.72 -6.12
N ALA A 18 7.22 5.95 -6.32
CA ALA A 18 8.53 6.26 -5.77
C ALA A 18 9.10 7.58 -6.32
N SER A 19 8.99 7.83 -7.63
CA SER A 19 9.40 9.10 -8.25
C SER A 19 8.60 10.29 -7.72
N LEU A 20 7.27 10.14 -7.55
CA LEU A 20 6.42 11.17 -6.95
C LEU A 20 6.84 11.48 -5.51
N CYS A 21 7.12 10.45 -4.71
CA CYS A 21 7.63 10.64 -3.35
C CYS A 21 8.97 11.38 -3.34
N GLN A 22 9.90 11.00 -4.24
CA GLN A 22 11.20 11.66 -4.36
C GLN A 22 11.07 13.14 -4.73
N ALA A 23 10.19 13.47 -5.68
CA ALA A 23 9.92 14.85 -6.08
C ALA A 23 9.34 15.70 -4.92
N ARG A 24 8.68 15.06 -3.95
CA ARG A 24 8.14 15.68 -2.74
C ARG A 24 9.10 15.63 -1.54
N SER A 25 10.33 15.18 -1.74
CA SER A 25 11.33 14.99 -0.66
C SER A 25 10.86 14.07 0.47
N VAL A 26 9.97 13.11 0.16
CA VAL A 26 9.53 12.07 1.09
C VAL A 26 9.96 10.70 0.59
N ARG A 27 10.08 9.73 1.50
CA ARG A 27 10.60 8.39 1.16
C ARG A 27 9.50 7.34 1.12
N LEU A 28 9.33 6.69 -0.03
CA LEU A 28 8.58 5.44 -0.13
C LEU A 28 9.49 4.28 0.32
N THR A 29 9.45 3.95 1.62
CA THR A 29 10.22 2.82 2.18
C THR A 29 9.66 1.48 1.73
N ASP A 30 10.41 0.39 1.90
CA ASP A 30 9.99 -0.95 1.47
C ASP A 30 8.63 -1.36 2.03
N ILE A 31 8.34 -1.02 3.30
CA ILE A 31 7.04 -1.34 3.89
C ILE A 31 5.90 -0.50 3.30
N ARG A 32 6.17 0.76 2.93
CA ARG A 32 5.18 1.63 2.27
C ARG A 32 4.94 1.17 0.84
N ARG A 33 5.99 0.78 0.11
CA ARG A 33 5.89 0.19 -1.24
C ARG A 33 5.13 -1.13 -1.21
N LEU A 34 5.42 -2.00 -0.25
CA LEU A 34 4.69 -3.26 -0.06
C LEU A 34 3.21 -3.02 0.26
N ALA A 35 2.91 -2.12 1.20
CA ALA A 35 1.53 -1.77 1.54
C ALA A 35 0.75 -1.24 0.32
N LEU A 36 1.36 -0.35 -0.46
CA LEU A 36 0.76 0.17 -1.69
C LEU A 36 0.54 -0.95 -2.72
N GLY A 37 1.53 -1.82 -2.92
CA GLY A 37 1.43 -2.96 -3.85
C GLY A 37 0.29 -3.91 -3.48
N LEU A 38 0.09 -4.19 -2.20
CA LEU A 38 -1.01 -5.05 -1.71
C LEU A 38 -2.38 -4.40 -1.92
N VAL A 39 -2.50 -3.08 -1.72
CA VAL A 39 -3.74 -2.34 -2.03
C VAL A 39 -4.02 -2.37 -3.52
N LEU A 40 -3.02 -2.06 -4.36
CA LEU A 40 -3.16 -2.09 -5.83
C LEU A 40 -3.46 -3.49 -6.39
N ALA A 41 -2.96 -4.54 -5.74
CA ALA A 41 -3.20 -5.93 -6.14
C ALA A 41 -4.59 -6.44 -5.72
N SER A 42 -5.30 -5.73 -4.84
CA SER A 42 -6.58 -6.17 -4.33
C SER A 42 -7.73 -5.79 -5.25
N ASP A 43 -8.59 -6.75 -5.56
CA ASP A 43 -9.84 -6.49 -6.29
C ASP A 43 -10.95 -5.89 -5.41
N ARG A 44 -10.70 -5.72 -4.10
CA ARG A 44 -11.64 -5.18 -3.13
C ARG A 44 -10.95 -4.21 -2.16
N PRO A 45 -11.70 -3.29 -1.52
CA PRO A 45 -11.14 -2.48 -0.46
C PRO A 45 -10.54 -3.36 0.65
N LEU A 46 -9.30 -3.07 1.05
CA LEU A 46 -8.60 -3.81 2.11
C LEU A 46 -8.73 -3.11 3.46
N GLY A 47 -9.13 -3.84 4.49
CA GLY A 47 -9.06 -3.35 5.87
C GLY A 47 -7.62 -3.27 6.39
N ALA A 48 -7.37 -2.43 7.40
CA ALA A 48 -6.03 -2.27 7.96
C ALA A 48 -5.46 -3.58 8.56
N TYR A 49 -6.31 -4.38 9.21
CA TYR A 49 -5.90 -5.67 9.79
C TYR A 49 -5.62 -6.72 8.73
N GLU A 50 -6.41 -6.76 7.65
CA GLU A 50 -6.16 -7.66 6.51
C GLU A 50 -4.83 -7.31 5.85
N LEU A 51 -4.57 -6.01 5.62
CA LEU A 51 -3.31 -5.54 5.06
C LEU A 51 -2.12 -5.89 5.97
N LEU A 52 -2.28 -5.72 7.27
CA LEU A 52 -1.26 -6.06 8.27
C LEU A 52 -0.91 -7.54 8.22
N GLU A 53 -1.91 -8.42 8.09
CA GLU A 53 -1.67 -9.85 7.98
C GLU A 53 -0.96 -10.21 6.67
N GLN A 54 -1.39 -9.63 5.54
CA GLN A 54 -0.73 -9.83 4.25
C GLN A 54 0.73 -9.34 4.26
N ILE A 55 1.03 -8.23 4.93
CA ILE A 55 2.41 -7.74 5.10
C ILE A 55 3.25 -8.73 5.91
N ARG A 56 2.70 -9.29 7.00
CA ARG A 56 3.41 -10.29 7.82
C ARG A 56 3.74 -11.53 7.01
N ILE A 57 2.76 -12.05 6.26
CA ILE A 57 2.93 -13.21 5.38
C ILE A 57 3.99 -12.91 4.32
N SER A 58 3.89 -11.77 3.63
CA SER A 58 4.82 -11.39 2.55
C SER A 58 6.26 -11.22 3.03
N ARG A 59 6.47 -10.76 4.28
CA ARG A 59 7.81 -10.57 4.85
C ARG A 59 8.35 -11.77 5.60
N GLY A 60 7.53 -12.76 5.92
CA GLY A 60 7.89 -13.91 6.75
C GLY A 60 8.32 -13.54 8.18
N ARG A 61 7.96 -12.35 8.69
CA ARG A 61 8.32 -11.91 10.04
C ARG A 61 7.25 -11.03 10.68
N PRO A 62 7.18 -10.99 12.03
CA PRO A 62 6.23 -10.12 12.72
C PRO A 62 6.44 -8.65 12.36
N VAL A 63 5.32 -7.96 12.17
CA VAL A 63 5.26 -6.50 12.02
C VAL A 63 4.32 -5.96 13.09
N ALA A 64 4.80 -4.94 13.80
CA ALA A 64 4.01 -4.27 14.82
C ALA A 64 2.86 -3.49 14.15
N PRO A 65 1.64 -3.53 14.68
CA PRO A 65 0.51 -2.79 14.10
C PRO A 65 0.77 -1.30 13.84
N PRO A 66 1.45 -0.54 14.74
CA PRO A 66 1.78 0.85 14.48
C PRO A 66 2.59 1.06 13.21
N THR A 67 3.45 0.12 12.81
CA THR A 67 4.24 0.26 11.59
C THR A 67 3.38 0.23 10.33
N VAL A 68 2.31 -0.59 10.32
CA VAL A 68 1.36 -0.66 9.20
C VAL A 68 0.48 0.58 9.18
N TYR A 69 -0.01 1.03 10.34
CA TYR A 69 -0.79 2.26 10.42
C TYR A 69 0.00 3.48 9.93
N ARG A 70 1.28 3.60 10.32
CA ARG A 70 2.17 4.67 9.81
C ARG A 70 2.45 4.57 8.32
N ALA A 71 2.41 3.37 7.74
CA ALA A 71 2.50 3.20 6.30
C ALA A 71 1.21 3.67 5.62
N LEU A 72 0.04 3.29 6.16
CA LEU A 72 -1.26 3.73 5.66
C LEU A 72 -1.43 5.25 5.74
N ASP A 73 -1.11 5.86 6.89
CA ASP A 73 -1.14 7.32 7.09
C ASP A 73 -0.28 8.02 6.04
N PHE A 74 0.95 7.54 5.83
CA PHE A 74 1.83 8.08 4.80
C PHE A 74 1.21 7.97 3.40
N LEU A 75 0.64 6.83 3.04
CA LEU A 75 0.05 6.64 1.72
C LEU A 75 -1.18 7.55 1.52
N LEU A 76 -1.98 7.77 2.56
CA LEU A 76 -3.11 8.71 2.55
C LEU A 76 -2.61 10.16 2.41
N GLU A 77 -1.64 10.58 3.22
CA GLU A 77 -1.05 11.92 3.18
C GLU A 77 -0.44 12.25 1.82
N GLN A 78 0.14 11.24 1.16
CA GLN A 78 0.71 11.39 -0.19
C GLN A 78 -0.33 11.21 -1.31
N GLY A 79 -1.59 10.92 -0.99
CA GLY A 79 -2.64 10.69 -1.99
C GLY A 79 -2.40 9.47 -2.86
N LEU A 80 -1.68 8.47 -2.35
CA LEU A 80 -1.36 7.22 -3.04
C LEU A 80 -2.44 6.15 -2.84
N ILE A 81 -3.26 6.29 -1.79
CA ILE A 81 -4.45 5.47 -1.53
C ILE A 81 -5.59 6.37 -1.05
N HIS A 82 -6.82 5.86 -1.10
CA HIS A 82 -8.00 6.50 -0.54
C HIS A 82 -8.65 5.60 0.52
N LYS A 83 -9.13 6.22 1.60
CA LYS A 83 -9.91 5.51 2.62
C LYS A 83 -11.40 5.58 2.30
N ILE A 84 -12.06 4.43 2.32
CA ILE A 84 -13.51 4.29 2.27
C ILE A 84 -14.04 4.29 3.70
N GLU A 85 -14.49 5.46 4.17
CA GLU A 85 -14.89 5.67 5.57
C GLU A 85 -15.94 4.66 6.06
N ARG A 86 -16.95 4.35 5.23
CA ARG A 86 -18.01 3.40 5.60
C ARG A 86 -17.52 1.98 5.85
N LEU A 87 -16.41 1.58 5.21
CA LEU A 87 -15.87 0.23 5.28
C LEU A 87 -14.60 0.14 6.13
N SER A 88 -14.06 1.28 6.59
CA SER A 88 -12.74 1.35 7.23
C SER A 88 -11.65 0.62 6.42
N ALA A 89 -11.70 0.78 5.09
CA ALA A 89 -10.87 0.05 4.13
C ALA A 89 -10.23 1.00 3.10
N PHE A 90 -9.24 0.51 2.37
CA PHE A 90 -8.39 1.31 1.46
C PHE A 90 -8.42 0.78 0.03
N VAL A 91 -8.32 1.71 -0.93
CA VAL A 91 -8.22 1.48 -2.39
C VAL A 91 -7.17 2.37 -3.05
#